data_AF-Q499E6-F1
#
_entry.id   AF-Q499E6-F1
#
_cell.length_a   1.000
_cell.length_b   1.000
_cell.length_c   1.000
_cell.angle_alpha   90.00
_cell.angle_beta   90.00
_cell.angle_gamma   90.00
#
_symmetry.space_group_name_H-M   'P 1'
#
loop_
_entity.id
_entity.type
_entity.pdbx_description
1 polymer ?
#
loop_
_entity_poly.entity_id
_entity_poly.type
_entity_poly.pdbx_seq_one_letter_code
_entity_poly.pdbx_strand_id
1 'polypeptide(L)'
;MAHDQPLLVVQEALRKCFPVVEEQQNLWQSTLQDCSPLLSSLSNLAEQLQAAQSLRFEDVPALRPFPDLQERLRRKQLEAGDVVLDKLAERLATLLKVRNTINSHVEQVFQAYEQHAAVLDIDTVLRPSVVSPSVADMLEWLQDIDRHYGSSYLKRKYLLSSIHWGDLASIQALPKAWDQISENECQTLVSDVLVSVSFFLEEPGGCAASGDLEHHS
;
A
#
# COMPACT_ATOMS: atom_id res chain seq x y z
N MET A 1 9.66 24.74 -31.02
CA MET A 1 8.29 25.01 -30.52
C MET A 1 7.38 23.78 -30.64
N ALA A 2 7.33 23.04 -31.77
CA ALA A 2 6.47 21.83 -31.86
C ALA A 2 7.04 20.56 -31.20
N HIS A 3 8.35 20.48 -30.97
CA HIS A 3 9.01 19.25 -30.46
C HIS A 3 8.86 19.06 -28.94
N ASP A 4 8.53 20.11 -28.18
CA ASP A 4 8.40 20.01 -26.72
C ASP A 4 7.00 19.56 -26.29
N GLN A 5 6.00 19.69 -27.17
CA GLN A 5 4.61 19.35 -26.86
C GLN A 5 4.41 17.88 -26.44
N PRO A 6 5.04 16.88 -27.09
CA PRO A 6 5.01 15.49 -26.63
C PRO A 6 5.56 15.29 -25.22
N LEU A 7 6.66 15.98 -24.88
CA LEU A 7 7.29 15.87 -23.56
C LEU A 7 6.40 16.50 -22.48
N LEU A 8 5.82 17.66 -22.78
CA LEU A 8 4.90 18.36 -21.87
C LEU A 8 3.69 17.51 -21.53
N VAL A 9 3.12 16.77 -22.49
CA VAL A 9 1.98 15.87 -22.22
C VAL A 9 2.35 14.77 -21.22
N VAL A 10 3.53 14.16 -21.35
CA VAL A 10 4.01 13.15 -20.40
C VAL A 10 4.28 13.77 -19.03
N GLN A 11 4.91 14.94 -18.98
CA GLN A 11 5.15 15.67 -17.72
C GLN A 11 3.84 16.07 -17.04
N GLU A 12 2.82 16.49 -17.77
CA GLU A 12 1.49 16.76 -17.22
C GLU A 12 0.83 15.51 -16.64
N ALA A 13 0.98 14.35 -17.30
CA ALA A 13 0.49 13.08 -16.78
C ALA A 13 1.23 12.70 -15.48
N LEU A 14 2.56 12.88 -15.43
CA LEU A 14 3.37 12.67 -14.23
C LEU A 14 2.95 13.60 -13.08
N ARG A 15 2.75 14.90 -13.36
CA ARG A 15 2.26 15.89 -12.38
C ARG A 15 0.89 15.54 -11.80
N LYS A 16 0.05 14.83 -12.55
CA LYS A 16 -1.24 14.32 -12.04
C LYS A 16 -1.09 13.03 -11.26
N CYS A 17 -0.11 12.20 -11.58
CA CYS A 17 0.09 10.88 -10.99
C CYS A 17 0.69 10.96 -9.58
N PHE A 18 1.78 11.71 -9.38
CA PHE A 18 2.49 11.72 -8.08
C PHE A 18 1.66 12.27 -6.90
N PRO A 19 0.83 13.31 -7.04
CA PRO A 19 -0.07 13.72 -5.96
C PRO A 19 -1.06 12.62 -5.56
N VAL A 20 -1.52 11.81 -6.53
CA VAL A 20 -2.37 10.65 -6.25
C VAL A 20 -1.57 9.58 -5.51
N VAL A 21 -0.32 9.32 -5.89
CA VAL A 21 0.57 8.41 -5.15
C VAL A 21 0.74 8.84 -3.70
N GLU A 22 0.91 10.13 -3.44
CA GLU A 22 1.02 10.68 -2.08
C GLU A 22 -0.26 10.45 -1.26
N GLU A 23 -1.43 10.79 -1.83
CA GLU A 23 -2.72 10.54 -1.19
C GLU A 23 -2.91 9.04 -0.89
N GLN A 24 -2.60 8.19 -1.85
CA GLN A 24 -2.74 6.74 -1.73
C GLN A 24 -1.75 6.13 -0.72
N GLN A 25 -0.55 6.68 -0.59
CA GLN A 25 0.42 6.27 0.44
C GLN A 25 -0.12 6.54 1.85
N ASN A 26 -0.71 7.71 2.08
CA ASN A 26 -1.29 8.04 3.37
C ASN A 26 -2.47 7.11 3.71
N LEU A 27 -3.33 6.83 2.73
CA LEU A 27 -4.42 5.88 2.89
C LEU A 27 -3.92 4.46 3.14
N TRP A 28 -2.85 4.04 2.45
CA TRP A 28 -2.23 2.74 2.65
C TRP A 28 -1.70 2.57 4.07
N GLN A 29 -0.87 3.52 4.54
CA GLN A 29 -0.25 3.46 5.86
C GLN A 29 -1.29 3.47 6.98
N SER A 30 -2.29 4.36 6.89
CA SER A 30 -3.38 4.39 7.88
C SER A 30 -4.19 3.10 7.90
N THR A 31 -4.48 2.52 6.73
CA THR A 31 -5.18 1.22 6.64
C THR A 31 -4.34 0.08 7.23
N LEU A 32 -3.01 0.09 7.03
CA LEU A 32 -2.11 -0.89 7.65
C LEU A 32 -2.08 -0.77 9.19
N GLN A 33 -2.08 0.46 9.71
CA GLN A 33 -2.14 0.72 11.15
C GLN A 33 -3.46 0.21 11.76
N ASP A 34 -4.58 0.43 11.06
CA ASP A 34 -5.90 -0.07 11.44
C ASP A 34 -5.97 -1.61 11.52
N CYS A 35 -5.17 -2.33 10.73
CA CYS A 35 -5.11 -3.78 10.78
C CYS A 35 -4.44 -4.32 12.05
N SER A 36 -3.46 -3.60 12.61
CA SER A 36 -2.68 -4.05 13.79
C SER A 36 -3.56 -4.48 14.97
N PRO A 37 -4.51 -3.67 15.49
CA PRO A 37 -5.37 -4.09 16.59
C PRO A 37 -6.30 -5.27 16.23
N LEU A 38 -6.72 -5.39 14.97
CA LEU A 38 -7.54 -6.52 14.51
C LEU A 38 -6.74 -7.83 14.52
N LEU A 39 -5.50 -7.79 14.05
CA LEU A 39 -4.59 -8.94 14.07
C LEU A 39 -4.27 -9.37 15.50
N SER A 40 -4.00 -8.41 16.41
CA SER A 40 -3.84 -8.70 17.84
C SER A 40 -5.10 -9.33 18.44
N SER A 41 -6.29 -8.86 18.05
CA SER A 41 -7.55 -9.45 18.49
C SER A 41 -7.71 -10.90 18.05
N LEU A 42 -7.34 -11.24 16.81
CA LEU A 42 -7.36 -12.63 16.33
C LEU A 42 -6.36 -13.50 17.08
N SER A 43 -5.13 -13.01 17.26
CA SER A 43 -4.08 -13.72 18.00
C SER A 43 -4.53 -14.05 19.43
N ASN A 44 -5.11 -13.06 20.14
CA ASN A 44 -5.67 -13.24 21.47
C ASN A 44 -6.86 -14.22 21.49
N LEU A 45 -7.77 -14.16 20.51
CA LEU A 45 -8.87 -15.14 20.41
C LEU A 45 -8.36 -16.57 20.24
N ALA A 46 -7.30 -16.77 19.44
CA ALA A 46 -6.67 -18.07 19.27
C ALA A 46 -5.97 -18.56 20.54
N GLU A 47 -5.32 -17.68 21.29
CA GLU A 47 -4.76 -17.98 22.61
C GLU A 47 -5.85 -18.42 23.59
N GLN A 48 -6.96 -17.68 23.66
CA GLN A 48 -8.08 -18.02 24.53
C GLN A 48 -8.75 -19.35 24.15
N LEU A 49 -8.87 -19.64 22.86
CA LEU A 49 -9.36 -20.94 22.36
C LEU A 49 -8.41 -22.07 22.77
N GLN A 50 -7.10 -21.87 22.66
CA GLN A 50 -6.10 -22.86 23.06
C GLN A 50 -6.14 -23.12 24.58
N ALA A 51 -6.26 -22.06 25.38
CA ALA A 51 -6.39 -22.16 26.82
C ALA A 51 -7.68 -22.91 27.21
N ALA A 52 -8.81 -22.60 26.57
CA ALA A 52 -10.07 -23.30 26.78
C ALA A 52 -10.04 -24.78 26.36
N GLN A 53 -9.24 -25.16 25.36
CA GLN A 53 -9.05 -26.56 24.97
C GLN A 53 -8.15 -27.33 25.95
N SER A 54 -7.21 -26.64 26.58
CA SER A 54 -6.23 -27.24 27.50
C SER A 54 -6.80 -27.48 28.89
N LEU A 55 -7.89 -26.78 29.25
CA LEU A 55 -8.56 -26.90 30.54
C LEU A 55 -9.58 -28.04 30.55
N ARG A 56 -9.53 -28.87 31.59
CA ARG A 56 -10.60 -29.83 31.92
C ARG A 56 -11.63 -29.13 32.80
N PHE A 57 -12.73 -28.70 32.20
CA PHE A 57 -13.76 -27.92 32.91
C PHE A 57 -14.39 -28.70 34.07
N GLU A 58 -14.43 -30.03 34.00
CA GLU A 58 -14.93 -30.94 35.04
C GLU A 58 -14.11 -30.89 36.33
N ASP A 59 -12.81 -30.64 36.20
CA ASP A 59 -11.86 -30.54 37.31
C ASP A 59 -12.01 -29.23 38.08
N VAL A 60 -12.72 -28.24 37.53
CA VAL A 60 -12.96 -26.93 38.15
C VAL A 60 -14.34 -26.92 38.82
N PRO A 61 -14.44 -27.00 40.17
CA PRO A 61 -15.72 -27.17 40.86
C PRO A 61 -16.75 -26.07 40.55
N ALA A 62 -16.30 -24.83 40.36
CA ALA A 62 -17.15 -23.69 40.03
C ALA A 62 -17.78 -23.77 38.63
N LEU A 63 -17.20 -24.55 37.71
CA LEU A 63 -17.69 -24.68 36.32
C LEU A 63 -18.59 -25.89 36.11
N ARG A 64 -18.65 -26.84 37.06
CA ARG A 64 -19.50 -28.04 36.99
C ARG A 64 -20.99 -27.77 36.72
N PRO A 65 -21.61 -26.67 37.22
CA PRO A 65 -22.99 -26.33 36.87
C PRO A 65 -23.20 -25.96 35.39
N PHE A 66 -22.13 -25.81 34.60
CA PHE A 66 -22.15 -25.36 33.22
C PHE A 66 -21.46 -26.39 32.29
N PRO A 67 -22.05 -27.59 32.10
CA PRO A 67 -21.42 -28.66 31.31
C PRO A 67 -21.21 -28.30 29.83
N ASP A 68 -21.96 -27.34 29.31
CA ASP A 68 -21.88 -26.86 27.93
C ASP A 68 -21.00 -25.61 27.76
N LEU A 69 -20.31 -25.18 28.82
CA LEU A 69 -19.58 -23.91 28.83
C LEU A 69 -18.43 -23.89 27.82
N GLN A 70 -17.68 -24.98 27.70
CA GLN A 70 -16.53 -25.05 26.78
C GLN A 70 -16.99 -24.89 25.33
N GLU A 71 -18.05 -25.58 24.92
CA GLU A 71 -18.61 -25.48 23.57
C GLU A 71 -19.22 -24.11 23.32
N ARG A 72 -19.94 -23.55 24.30
CA ARG A 72 -20.49 -22.19 24.22
C ARG A 72 -19.40 -21.13 24.10
N LEU A 73 -18.30 -21.28 24.84
CA LEU A 73 -17.15 -20.38 24.77
C LEU A 73 -16.47 -20.49 23.41
N ARG A 74 -16.21 -21.71 22.93
CA ARG A 74 -15.66 -21.97 21.60
C ARG A 74 -16.50 -21.29 20.52
N ARG A 75 -17.81 -21.53 20.52
CA ARG A 75 -18.73 -20.92 19.56
C ARG A 75 -18.70 -19.39 19.62
N LYS A 76 -18.76 -18.79 20.81
CA LYS A 76 -18.67 -17.33 20.96
C LYS A 76 -17.34 -16.75 20.46
N GLN A 77 -16.24 -17.46 20.66
CA GLN A 77 -14.92 -17.03 20.21
C GLN A 77 -14.78 -17.13 18.69
N LEU A 78 -15.35 -18.17 18.06
CA LEU A 78 -15.41 -18.28 16.61
C LEU A 78 -16.29 -17.18 16.02
N GLU A 79 -17.48 -16.94 16.58
CA GLU A 79 -18.37 -15.83 16.17
C GLU A 79 -17.66 -14.47 16.30
N ALA A 80 -16.92 -14.23 17.38
CA ALA A 80 -16.12 -13.01 17.54
C ALA A 80 -14.96 -12.93 16.53
N GLY A 81 -14.35 -14.08 16.23
CA GLY A 81 -13.30 -14.21 15.23
C GLY A 81 -13.76 -13.85 13.83
N ASP A 82 -14.94 -14.35 13.43
CA ASP A 82 -15.56 -14.04 12.14
C ASP A 82 -15.81 -12.53 11.98
N VAL A 83 -16.30 -11.86 13.03
CA VAL A 83 -16.48 -10.40 13.04
C VAL A 83 -15.15 -9.66 12.84
N VAL A 84 -14.04 -10.17 13.37
CA VAL A 84 -12.72 -9.54 13.16
C VAL A 84 -12.20 -9.81 11.74
N LEU A 85 -12.45 -11.00 11.19
CA LEU A 85 -12.11 -11.34 9.81
C LEU A 85 -12.88 -10.49 8.80
N ASP A 86 -14.16 -10.22 9.04
CA ASP A 86 -14.95 -9.31 8.21
C ASP A 86 -14.35 -7.89 8.17
N LYS A 87 -13.94 -7.37 9.34
CA LYS A 87 -13.26 -6.06 9.42
C LYS A 87 -11.92 -6.06 8.68
N LEU A 88 -11.14 -7.14 8.79
CA LEU A 88 -9.89 -7.28 8.04
C LEU A 88 -10.14 -7.37 6.54
N ALA A 89 -11.23 -8.01 6.10
CA ALA A 89 -11.63 -8.06 4.69
C ALA A 89 -11.98 -6.66 4.15
N GLU A 90 -12.67 -5.83 4.93
CA GLU A 90 -12.92 -4.41 4.57
C GLU A 90 -11.62 -3.61 4.43
N ARG A 91 -10.66 -3.83 5.34
CA ARG A 91 -9.34 -3.18 5.25
C ARG A 91 -8.54 -3.68 4.04
N LEU A 92 -8.55 -4.98 3.75
CA LEU A 92 -7.97 -5.52 2.52
C LEU A 92 -8.61 -4.93 1.25
N ALA A 93 -9.93 -4.70 1.25
CA ALA A 93 -10.62 -4.07 0.12
C ALA A 93 -10.14 -2.62 -0.09
N THR A 94 -9.85 -1.91 1.01
CA THR A 94 -9.26 -0.56 0.97
C THR A 94 -7.84 -0.58 0.39
N LEU A 95 -6.99 -1.53 0.82
CA LEU A 95 -5.66 -1.73 0.24
C LEU A 95 -5.71 -2.08 -1.25
N LEU A 96 -6.65 -2.94 -1.66
CA LEU A 96 -6.87 -3.27 -3.07
C LEU A 96 -7.26 -2.02 -3.88
N LYS A 97 -8.13 -1.18 -3.33
CA LYS A 97 -8.53 0.08 -3.96
C LYS A 97 -7.31 0.98 -4.19
N VAL A 98 -6.45 1.16 -3.17
CA VAL A 98 -5.19 1.91 -3.30
C VAL A 98 -4.34 1.37 -4.46
N ARG A 99 -4.06 0.07 -4.45
CA ARG A 99 -3.26 -0.58 -5.50
C ARG A 99 -3.86 -0.35 -6.89
N ASN A 100 -5.18 -0.48 -7.04
CA ASN A 100 -5.86 -0.30 -8.32
C ASN A 100 -5.84 1.15 -8.79
N THR A 101 -6.03 2.11 -7.88
CA THR A 101 -5.92 3.53 -8.20
C THR A 101 -4.52 3.83 -8.74
N ILE A 102 -3.47 3.42 -8.03
CA ILE A 102 -2.08 3.63 -8.46
C ILE A 102 -1.82 2.98 -9.81
N ASN A 103 -2.16 1.70 -9.96
CA ASN A 103 -2.01 0.97 -11.23
C ASN A 103 -2.68 1.71 -12.40
N SER A 104 -3.91 2.19 -12.22
CA SER A 104 -4.63 2.92 -13.26
C SER A 104 -3.98 4.27 -13.64
N HIS A 105 -3.39 4.98 -12.67
CA HIS A 105 -2.68 6.22 -12.92
C HIS A 105 -1.32 5.98 -13.60
N VAL A 106 -0.61 4.94 -13.19
CA VAL A 106 0.63 4.51 -13.84
C VAL A 106 0.34 4.11 -15.29
N GLU A 107 -0.68 3.30 -15.55
CA GLU A 107 -1.11 2.94 -16.91
C GLU A 107 -1.43 4.16 -17.78
N GLN A 108 -2.10 5.18 -17.23
CA GLN A 108 -2.38 6.42 -17.97
C GLN A 108 -1.11 7.20 -18.34
N VAL A 109 -0.12 7.26 -17.44
CA VAL A 109 1.17 7.89 -17.72
C VAL A 109 1.91 7.12 -18.81
N PHE A 110 1.93 5.79 -18.73
CA PHE A 110 2.57 4.95 -19.75
C PHE A 110 1.85 5.05 -21.10
N GLN A 111 0.53 5.11 -21.12
CA GLN A 111 -0.23 5.35 -22.34
C GLN A 111 0.12 6.72 -22.97
N ALA A 112 0.22 7.77 -22.15
CA ALA A 112 0.63 9.09 -22.62
C ALA A 112 2.06 9.07 -23.21
N TYR A 113 2.98 8.35 -22.57
CA TYR A 113 4.34 8.16 -23.07
C TYR A 113 4.37 7.36 -24.39
N GLU A 114 3.69 6.21 -24.45
CA GLU A 114 3.67 5.33 -25.62
C GLU A 114 3.09 5.99 -26.87
N GLN A 115 2.06 6.84 -26.71
CA GLN A 115 1.50 7.63 -27.81
C GLN A 115 2.51 8.59 -28.45
N HIS A 116 3.53 9.00 -27.70
CA HIS A 116 4.51 9.99 -28.10
C HIS A 116 5.92 9.41 -28.27
N ALA A 117 6.13 8.14 -27.94
CA ALA A 117 7.44 7.49 -27.90
C ALA A 117 8.18 7.50 -29.25
N ALA A 118 7.45 7.50 -30.37
CA ALA A 118 8.05 7.59 -31.71
C ALA A 118 8.59 8.99 -32.06
N VAL A 119 8.12 10.03 -31.36
CA VAL A 119 8.50 11.43 -31.59
C VAL A 119 9.48 11.91 -30.52
N LEU A 120 9.40 11.36 -29.31
CA LEU A 120 10.29 11.67 -28.20
C LEU A 120 11.68 11.08 -28.46
N ASP A 121 12.67 11.96 -28.51
CA ASP A 121 14.07 11.56 -28.57
C ASP A 121 14.54 11.02 -27.21
N ILE A 122 15.36 9.97 -27.24
CA ILE A 122 15.81 9.27 -26.03
C ILE A 122 16.64 10.19 -25.13
N ASP A 123 17.47 11.07 -25.71
CA ASP A 123 18.27 12.02 -24.92
C ASP A 123 17.39 13.05 -24.22
N THR A 124 16.19 13.33 -24.75
CA THR A 124 15.23 14.24 -24.13
C THR A 124 14.54 13.58 -22.93
N VAL A 125 14.20 12.31 -23.02
CA VAL A 125 13.55 11.54 -21.93
C VAL A 125 14.53 11.30 -20.76
N LEU A 126 15.81 11.11 -21.07
CA LEU A 126 16.88 10.87 -20.09
C LEU A 126 17.42 12.16 -19.46
N ARG A 127 17.09 13.34 -19.96
CA ARG A 127 17.68 14.60 -19.49
C ARG A 127 17.00 15.09 -18.21
N PRO A 128 17.70 15.10 -17.05
CA PRO A 128 17.19 15.79 -15.88
C PRO A 128 17.31 17.31 -16.04
N SER A 129 16.62 18.05 -15.18
CA SER A 129 16.79 19.49 -15.00
C SER A 129 17.16 19.81 -13.56
N VAL A 130 17.43 21.08 -13.27
CA VAL A 130 17.75 21.53 -11.90
C VAL A 130 16.59 21.28 -10.92
N VAL A 131 15.35 21.29 -11.42
CA VAL A 131 14.11 21.26 -10.63
C VAL A 131 13.31 19.98 -10.84
N SER A 132 13.72 19.12 -11.78
CA SER A 132 13.00 17.90 -12.13
C SER A 132 13.97 16.78 -12.43
N PRO A 133 13.75 15.58 -11.87
CA PRO A 133 14.33 14.33 -12.37
C PRO A 133 14.03 14.13 -13.85
N SER A 134 14.74 13.18 -14.48
CA SER A 134 14.43 12.83 -15.87
C SER A 134 13.06 12.15 -15.98
N VAL A 135 12.45 12.21 -17.16
CA VAL A 135 11.19 11.49 -17.40
C VAL A 135 11.40 9.99 -17.30
N ALA A 136 12.56 9.48 -17.73
CA ALA A 136 12.93 8.08 -17.57
C ALA A 136 12.90 7.64 -16.10
N ASP A 137 13.56 8.39 -15.21
CA ASP A 137 13.62 8.07 -13.79
C ASP A 137 12.21 8.06 -13.17
N MET A 138 11.40 9.09 -13.47
CA MET A 138 10.04 9.18 -12.96
C MET A 138 9.15 8.02 -13.44
N LEU A 139 9.31 7.58 -14.69
CA LEU A 139 8.60 6.42 -15.24
C LEU A 139 9.02 5.12 -14.55
N GLU A 140 10.34 4.92 -14.34
CA GLU A 140 10.88 3.77 -13.61
C GLU A 140 10.34 3.73 -12.18
N TRP A 141 10.40 4.86 -11.46
CA TRP A 141 9.90 4.96 -10.10
C TRP A 141 8.40 4.66 -10.00
N LEU A 142 7.59 5.11 -10.95
CA LEU A 142 6.17 4.77 -10.99
C LEU A 142 5.92 3.26 -11.17
N GLN A 143 6.72 2.58 -11.99
CA GLN A 143 6.63 1.12 -12.12
C GLN A 143 7.06 0.41 -10.83
N ASP A 144 8.11 0.90 -10.17
CA ASP A 144 8.58 0.35 -8.91
C ASP A 144 7.53 0.52 -7.80
N ILE A 145 6.87 1.67 -7.77
CA ILE A 145 5.74 1.95 -6.86
C ILE A 145 4.56 1.01 -7.15
N ASP A 146 4.13 0.85 -8.41
CA ASP A 146 3.03 -0.06 -8.75
C ASP A 146 3.37 -1.52 -8.35
N ARG A 147 4.60 -1.95 -8.63
CA ARG A 147 5.10 -3.28 -8.24
C ARG A 147 5.14 -3.45 -6.73
N HIS A 148 5.56 -2.42 -5.99
CA HIS A 148 5.57 -2.41 -4.53
C HIS A 148 4.17 -2.67 -3.99
N TYR A 149 3.18 -1.86 -4.36
CA TYR A 149 1.81 -2.02 -3.89
C TYR A 149 1.18 -3.34 -4.33
N GLY A 150 1.43 -3.78 -5.57
CA GLY A 150 0.98 -5.07 -6.08
C GLY A 150 1.49 -6.24 -5.25
N SER A 151 2.81 -6.31 -5.02
CA SER A 151 3.46 -7.34 -4.22
C SER A 151 2.99 -7.31 -2.76
N SER A 152 2.97 -6.12 -2.18
CA SER A 152 2.61 -5.86 -0.78
C SER A 152 1.16 -6.24 -0.47
N TYR A 153 0.23 -5.95 -1.38
CA TYR A 153 -1.16 -6.39 -1.29
C TYR A 153 -1.29 -7.92 -1.38
N LEU A 154 -0.64 -8.54 -2.36
CA LEU A 154 -0.75 -9.99 -2.59
C LEU A 154 -0.25 -10.81 -1.40
N LYS A 155 0.88 -10.42 -0.80
CA LYS A 155 1.41 -11.08 0.41
C LYS A 155 0.42 -11.01 1.57
N ARG A 156 -0.18 -9.83 1.81
CA ARG A 156 -1.17 -9.62 2.88
C ARG A 156 -2.46 -10.38 2.63
N LYS A 157 -2.96 -10.36 1.39
CA LYS A 157 -4.13 -11.16 0.98
C LYS A 157 -3.88 -12.65 1.21
N TYR A 158 -2.71 -13.15 0.82
CA TYR A 158 -2.34 -14.54 1.00
C TYR A 158 -2.30 -14.92 2.49
N LEU A 159 -1.60 -14.13 3.30
CA LEU A 159 -1.51 -14.33 4.75
C LEU A 159 -2.91 -14.46 5.38
N LEU A 160 -3.82 -13.53 5.09
CA LEU A 160 -5.17 -13.56 5.66
C LEU A 160 -6.04 -14.68 5.08
N SER A 161 -5.85 -15.06 3.81
CA SER A 161 -6.57 -16.20 3.22
C SER A 161 -6.14 -17.57 3.75
N SER A 162 -4.96 -17.65 4.35
CA SER A 162 -4.44 -18.88 4.97
C SER A 162 -4.97 -19.14 6.38
N ILE A 163 -5.76 -18.23 6.94
CA ILE A 163 -6.30 -18.35 8.30
C ILE A 163 -7.25 -19.55 8.37
N HIS A 164 -6.97 -20.45 9.31
CA HIS A 164 -7.83 -21.58 9.61
C HIS A 164 -7.90 -21.80 11.13
N TRP A 165 -9.11 -21.81 11.70
CA TRP A 165 -9.33 -21.98 13.15
C TRP A 165 -8.89 -23.34 13.70
N GLY A 166 -8.57 -24.31 12.83
CA GLY A 166 -7.90 -25.55 13.23
C GLY A 166 -6.41 -25.39 13.56
N ASP A 167 -5.75 -24.32 13.08
CA ASP A 167 -4.35 -24.02 13.34
C ASP A 167 -4.20 -22.73 14.17
N LEU A 168 -4.42 -22.88 15.47
CA LEU A 168 -4.35 -21.76 16.42
C LEU A 168 -2.95 -21.16 16.52
N ALA A 169 -1.90 -21.94 16.30
CA ALA A 169 -0.53 -21.46 16.38
C ALA A 169 -0.24 -20.45 15.26
N SER A 170 -0.69 -20.75 14.03
CA SER A 170 -0.58 -19.81 12.91
C SER A 170 -1.38 -18.52 13.16
N ILE A 171 -2.59 -18.63 13.74
CA ILE A 171 -3.40 -17.44 14.08
C ILE A 171 -2.71 -16.57 15.14
N GLN A 172 -2.13 -17.20 16.17
CA GLN A 172 -1.38 -16.49 17.20
C GLN A 172 -0.16 -15.74 16.63
N ALA A 173 0.48 -16.31 15.61
CA ALA A 173 1.63 -15.72 14.94
C ALA A 173 1.29 -14.62 13.91
N LEU A 174 0.00 -14.38 13.61
CA LEU A 174 -0.42 -13.42 12.57
C LEU A 174 0.16 -12.01 12.72
N PRO A 175 0.16 -11.37 13.91
CA PRO A 175 0.73 -10.02 14.04
C PRO A 175 2.19 -9.98 13.60
N LYS A 176 2.99 -10.95 14.05
CA LYS A 176 4.39 -11.06 13.67
C LYS A 176 4.56 -11.34 12.18
N ALA A 177 3.79 -12.26 11.62
CA ALA A 177 3.83 -12.57 10.19
C ALA A 177 3.44 -11.36 9.32
N TRP A 178 2.51 -10.53 9.80
CA TRP A 178 2.11 -9.29 9.14
C TRP A 178 3.23 -8.24 9.17
N ASP A 179 3.85 -8.02 10.32
CA ASP A 179 4.94 -7.05 10.48
C ASP A 179 6.17 -7.44 9.62
N GLN A 180 6.47 -8.73 9.55
CA GLN A 180 7.52 -9.26 8.68
C GLN A 180 7.32 -8.95 7.19
N ILE A 181 6.07 -8.79 6.72
CA ILE A 181 5.85 -8.36 5.34
C ILE A 181 6.42 -6.96 5.12
N SER A 182 6.17 -6.05 6.05
CA SER A 182 6.65 -4.66 6.00
C SER A 182 8.17 -4.57 6.20
N GLU A 183 8.76 -5.40 7.05
CA GLU A 183 10.23 -5.43 7.27
C GLU A 183 11.00 -5.89 6.02
N ASN A 184 10.41 -6.82 5.26
CA ASN A 184 11.00 -7.33 4.02
C ASN A 184 10.76 -6.41 2.81
N GLU A 185 10.05 -5.31 3.00
CA GLU A 185 9.71 -4.34 1.95
C GLU A 185 10.59 -3.08 2.08
N CYS A 186 10.91 -2.45 0.94
CA CYS A 186 11.59 -1.15 0.95
C CYS A 186 10.60 -0.08 1.44
N GLN A 187 10.60 0.18 2.74
CA GLN A 187 9.65 1.11 3.39
C GLN A 187 9.82 2.55 2.93
N THR A 188 11.02 2.93 2.47
CA THR A 188 11.34 4.29 2.08
C THR A 188 11.09 4.56 0.59
N LEU A 189 10.83 3.54 -0.24
CA LEU A 189 10.68 3.70 -1.69
C LEU A 189 9.74 4.84 -2.07
N VAL A 190 8.51 4.80 -1.55
CA VAL A 190 7.49 5.80 -1.91
C VAL A 190 7.85 7.18 -1.36
N SER A 191 8.34 7.26 -0.12
CA SER A 191 8.73 8.54 0.47
C SER A 191 9.92 9.18 -0.24
N ASP A 192 10.93 8.38 -0.61
CA ASP A 192 12.14 8.85 -1.27
C ASP A 192 11.79 9.40 -2.67
N VAL A 193 10.96 8.67 -3.42
CA VAL A 193 10.46 9.13 -4.73
C VAL A 193 9.66 10.43 -4.59
N LEU A 194 8.74 10.53 -3.62
CA LEU A 194 7.94 11.74 -3.41
C LEU A 194 8.81 12.95 -3.07
N VAL A 195 9.88 12.76 -2.29
CA VAL A 195 10.88 13.80 -2.03
C VAL A 195 11.62 14.17 -3.33
N SER A 196 12.04 13.18 -4.13
CA SER A 196 12.75 13.42 -5.40
C SER A 196 11.92 14.21 -6.42
N VAL A 197 10.59 14.09 -6.42
CA VAL A 197 9.71 14.80 -7.36
C VAL A 197 9.10 16.08 -6.80
N SER A 198 9.37 16.44 -5.53
CA SER A 198 8.76 17.60 -4.86
C SER A 198 8.91 18.91 -5.64
N PHE A 199 10.13 19.29 -6.03
CA PHE A 199 10.38 20.49 -6.82
C PHE A 199 9.70 20.48 -8.20
N PHE A 200 9.60 19.30 -8.83
CA PHE A 200 8.92 19.14 -10.11
C PHE A 200 7.41 19.41 -10.01
N LEU A 201 6.81 19.10 -8.86
CA LEU A 201 5.40 19.34 -8.56
C LEU A 201 5.12 20.80 -8.16
N GLU A 202 6.10 21.51 -7.61
CA GLU A 202 5.98 22.92 -7.23
C GLU A 202 5.99 23.88 -8.43
N GLU A 203 6.66 23.53 -9.53
CA GLU A 203 6.66 24.37 -10.74
C GLU A 203 5.33 24.28 -11.51
N PRO A 204 4.57 25.38 -11.62
CA PRO A 204 3.46 25.46 -12.56
C PRO A 204 4.04 25.37 -13.97
N GLY A 205 3.61 24.38 -14.75
CA GLY A 205 4.13 24.10 -16.10
C GLY A 205 4.27 25.37 -16.94
N GLY A 206 5.50 25.77 -17.22
CA GLY A 206 5.77 26.96 -18.01
C GLY A 206 7.09 27.60 -17.67
N CYS A 207 8.12 27.23 -18.42
CA CYS A 207 9.34 27.99 -18.59
C CYS A 207 8.98 29.40 -19.12
N ALA A 208 8.66 30.33 -18.23
CA ALA A 208 8.37 31.72 -18.51
C ALA A 208 9.24 32.62 -17.63
N ALA A 209 10.55 32.39 -17.65
CA ALA A 209 11.53 33.28 -17.03
C ALA A 209 12.92 33.08 -17.66
N SER A 210 13.08 33.43 -18.92
CA SER A 210 14.41 33.64 -19.52
C SER A 210 14.30 34.68 -20.61
N GLY A 211 14.51 35.93 -20.21
CA GLY A 211 14.55 37.07 -21.12
C GLY A 211 13.99 38.29 -20.43
N ASP A 212 14.83 38.96 -19.65
CA ASP A 212 14.87 40.42 -19.50
C ASP A 212 16.08 40.76 -18.61
N LEU A 213 17.27 40.37 -19.08
CA LEU A 213 18.50 41.08 -18.72
C LEU A 213 18.73 42.10 -19.81
N GLU A 214 17.91 43.16 -19.80
CA GLU A 214 18.15 44.34 -20.59
C GLU A 214 19.45 45.00 -20.11
N HIS A 215 20.39 45.08 -21.05
CA HIS A 215 21.60 45.87 -20.97
C HIS A 215 21.27 47.31 -20.57
N HIS A 216 21.63 47.70 -19.35
CA HIS A 216 21.69 49.10 -18.97
C HIS A 216 23.15 49.59 -18.97
N SER A 217 23.39 50.56 -19.85
CA SER A 217 24.53 51.50 -19.97
C SER A 217 25.58 51.15 -21.02
#